data_AF-A0A8H3LNK2-F1
#
_entry.id   AF-A0A8H3LNK2-F1
#
_cell.length_a   1.000
_cell.length_b   1.000
_cell.length_c   1.000
_cell.angle_alpha   90.00
_cell.angle_beta   90.00
_cell.angle_gamma   90.00
#
_symmetry.space_group_name_H-M   'P 1'
#
loop_
_entity.id
_entity.type
_entity.pdbx_description
1 polymer ?
#
loop_
_entity_poly.entity_id
_entity_poly.type
_entity_poly.pdbx_seq_one_letter_code
_entity_poly.pdbx_strand_id
1 'polypeptide(L)'
;MKSVVFIRGKRYTILPALTLDGIIAAKIIEGSCKNNVIIMDNAVIHHDEALVELIEETGGKVVYLPPYSPDFNPIETAFLTLKA
;
A
#
# COMPACT_ATOMS: atom_id res chain seq x y z
N MET A 1 -15.64 -10.88 13.33
CA MET A 1 -15.04 -10.53 12.02
C MET A 1 -16.17 -10.04 11.12
N LYS A 2 -16.14 -8.80 10.61
CA LYS A 2 -17.16 -8.36 9.64
C LYS A 2 -16.92 -9.13 8.35
N SER A 3 -17.92 -9.88 7.88
CA SER A 3 -17.86 -10.51 6.56
C SER A 3 -17.81 -9.41 5.50
N VAL A 4 -16.72 -9.35 4.75
CA VAL A 4 -16.63 -8.46 3.59
C VAL A 4 -17.25 -9.19 2.41
N VAL A 5 -18.35 -8.64 1.89
CA VAL A 5 -19.08 -9.21 0.75
C VAL A 5 -18.66 -8.42 -0.49
N PHE A 6 -18.04 -9.11 -1.46
CA PHE A 6 -17.73 -8.54 -2.76
C PHE A 6 -18.95 -8.70 -3.67
N ILE A 7 -19.46 -7.58 -4.21
CA ILE A 7 -20.59 -7.58 -5.12
C ILE A 7 -20.05 -7.61 -6.55
N ARG A 8 -20.50 -8.60 -7.35
CA ARG A 8 -20.14 -8.70 -8.77
C ARG A 8 -20.46 -7.39 -9.49
N GLY A 9 -19.51 -6.88 -10.26
CA GLY A 9 -19.63 -5.63 -11.02
C GLY A 9 -19.26 -4.37 -10.24
N LYS A 10 -19.04 -4.45 -8.92
CA LYS A 10 -18.44 -3.36 -8.15
C LYS A 10 -16.92 -3.45 -8.16
N ARG A 11 -16.25 -2.29 -8.26
CA ARG A 11 -14.80 -2.17 -8.07
C ARG A 11 -14.48 -1.98 -6.60
N TYR A 12 -13.34 -2.50 -6.16
CA TYR A 12 -12.83 -2.34 -4.81
C TYR A 12 -11.34 -2.06 -4.87
N THR A 13 -10.86 -1.22 -3.95
CA THR A 13 -9.44 -1.02 -3.69
C THR A 13 -9.09 -1.73 -2.39
N ILE A 14 -8.02 -2.52 -2.42
CA ILE A 14 -7.57 -3.33 -1.29
C ILE A 14 -6.16 -2.88 -0.92
N LEU A 15 -5.96 -2.49 0.33
CA LEU A 15 -4.63 -2.27 0.92
C LEU A 15 -4.33 -3.43 1.87
N PRO A 16 -3.59 -4.47 1.43
CA PRO A 16 -3.23 -5.60 2.26
C PRO A 16 -1.95 -5.33 3.07
N ALA A 17 -1.84 -5.99 4.22
CA ALA A 17 -0.58 -6.27 4.89
C ALA A 17 -0.27 -7.76 4.68
N LEU A 18 0.92 -8.06 4.15
CA LEU A 18 1.31 -9.37 3.68
C LEU A 18 2.47 -9.93 4.51
N THR A 19 2.49 -11.25 4.66
CA THR A 19 3.60 -12.07 5.16
C THR A 19 3.86 -13.20 4.17
N LEU A 20 4.92 -13.99 4.38
CA LEU A 20 5.20 -15.17 3.56
C LEU A 20 4.06 -16.21 3.62
N ASP A 21 3.35 -16.28 4.74
CA ASP A 21 2.22 -17.19 4.95
C ASP A 21 0.88 -16.63 4.42
N GLY A 22 0.87 -15.38 3.94
CA GLY A 22 -0.30 -14.75 3.30
C GLY A 22 -0.70 -13.40 3.90
N ILE A 23 -1.95 -13.00 3.65
CA ILE A 23 -2.53 -11.72 4.09
C ILE A 23 -2.87 -11.77 5.58
N ILE A 24 -2.26 -10.88 6.36
CA ILE A 24 -2.50 -10.77 7.80
C ILE A 24 -3.51 -9.67 8.16
N ALA A 25 -3.66 -8.66 7.30
CA ALA A 25 -4.68 -7.64 7.42
C ALA A 25 -5.02 -7.07 6.04
N ALA A 26 -6.22 -6.55 5.87
CA ALA A 26 -6.58 -5.80 4.67
C ALA A 26 -7.57 -4.69 5.01
N LYS A 27 -7.35 -3.52 4.43
CA LYS A 27 -8.34 -2.46 4.36
C LYS A 27 -8.99 -2.51 2.98
N ILE A 28 -10.31 -2.69 2.96
CA ILE A 28 -11.09 -2.80 1.73
C ILE A 28 -11.96 -1.56 1.61
N ILE A 29 -11.87 -0.90 0.46
CA ILE A 29 -12.58 0.34 0.15
C ILE A 29 -13.40 0.08 -1.12
N GLU A 30 -14.70 0.39 -1.09
CA GLU A 30 -15.53 0.31 -2.30
C GLU A 30 -15.14 1.44 -3.27
N GLY A 31 -15.03 1.09 -4.56
CA GLY A 31 -14.60 1.98 -5.62
C GLY A 31 -13.14 1.82 -6.02
N SER A 32 -12.78 2.54 -7.08
CA SER A 32 -11.39 2.74 -7.48
C SER A 32 -10.91 4.02 -6.83
N CYS A 33 -9.85 3.96 -6.06
CA CYS A 33 -9.19 5.15 -5.56
C CYS A 33 -8.46 5.82 -6.74
N LYS A 34 -9.12 6.80 -7.38
CA LYS A 34 -8.54 7.60 -8.47
C LYS A 34 -7.64 8.67 -7.87
N ASN A 35 -6.56 9.03 -8.58
CA ASN A 35 -5.65 10.12 -8.19
C ASN A 35 -4.96 9.90 -6.83
N ASN A 36 -4.63 8.66 -6.50
CA ASN A 36 -3.89 8.34 -5.28
C ASN A 36 -2.44 8.82 -5.37
N VAL A 37 -1.89 9.14 -4.21
CA VAL A 37 -0.45 9.25 -4.02
C VAL A 37 -0.01 8.06 -3.18
N ILE A 38 0.89 7.24 -3.73
CA ILE A 38 1.52 6.12 -3.04
C ILE A 38 2.85 6.63 -2.50
N ILE A 39 2.98 6.62 -1.17
CA ILE A 39 4.24 6.94 -0.48
C ILE A 39 5.00 5.64 -0.29
N MET A 40 6.21 5.55 -0.86
CA MET A 40 7.08 4.38 -0.75
C MET A 40 8.32 4.70 0.07
N ASP A 41 8.81 3.69 0.79
CA ASP A 41 10.17 3.75 1.34
C ASP A 41 11.20 3.82 0.19
N ASN A 42 12.36 4.41 0.47
CA ASN A 42 13.40 4.66 -0.52
C ASN A 42 14.35 3.46 -0.74
N ALA A 43 14.01 2.27 -0.24
CA ALA A 43 14.80 1.09 -0.53
C ALA A 43 14.87 0.82 -2.05
N VAL A 44 16.03 0.32 -2.51
CA VAL A 44 16.27 -0.01 -3.92
C VAL A 44 15.24 -0.99 -4.47
N ILE A 45 14.76 -1.92 -3.63
CA ILE A 45 13.73 -2.91 -4.01
C ILE A 45 12.35 -2.30 -4.32
N HIS A 46 12.13 -1.02 -3.98
CA HIS A 46 10.91 -0.29 -4.31
C HIS A 46 10.99 0.49 -5.62
N HIS A 47 12.17 0.51 -6.27
CA HIS A 47 12.40 1.21 -7.53
C HIS A 47 12.20 0.25 -8.71
N ASP A 48 10.94 -0.13 -8.95
CA ASP A 48 10.53 -0.89 -10.13
C ASP A 48 9.83 0.07 -11.11
N GLU A 49 10.48 0.37 -12.24
CA GLU A 49 9.96 1.31 -13.24
C GLU A 49 8.62 0.86 -13.82
N ALA A 50 8.44 -0.45 -14.08
CA ALA A 50 7.21 -0.98 -14.65
C ALA A 50 6.04 -0.87 -13.65
N LEU A 51 6.32 -1.06 -12.36
CA LEU A 51 5.33 -0.83 -11.30
C LEU A 51 4.91 0.64 -11.24
N VAL A 52 5.88 1.57 -11.31
CA VAL A 52 5.60 3.02 -11.27
C VAL A 52 4.73 3.42 -12.47
N GLU A 53 5.10 3.00 -13.69
CA GLU A 53 4.33 3.27 -14.90
C GLU A 53 2.89 2.76 -14.78
N LEU A 54 2.71 1.52 -14.32
CA LEU A 54 1.38 0.92 -14.12
C LEU A 54 0.52 1.72 -13.13
N ILE A 55 1.13 2.28 -12.07
CA ILE A 55 0.44 3.14 -11.11
C ILE A 55 0.04 4.46 -11.76
N GLU A 56 0.96 5.09 -12.50
CA GLU A 56 0.74 6.40 -13.12
C GLU A 56 -0.29 6.36 -14.25
N GLU A 57 -0.38 5.25 -15.01
CA GLU A 57 -1.43 5.01 -16.02
C GLU A 57 -2.85 5.08 -15.44
N THR A 58 -3.01 4.78 -14.15
CA THR A 58 -4.30 4.91 -13.45
C THR A 58 -4.63 6.35 -13.01
N GLY A 59 -3.73 7.30 -13.27
CA GLY A 59 -3.74 8.66 -12.74
C GLY A 59 -3.16 8.77 -11.32
N GLY A 60 -2.56 7.69 -10.81
CA GLY A 60 -1.86 7.69 -9.53
C GLY A 60 -0.51 8.41 -9.61
N LYS A 61 0.13 8.59 -8.45
CA LYS A 61 1.50 9.11 -8.33
C LYS A 61 2.28 8.28 -7.34
N VAL A 62 3.56 8.09 -7.60
CA VAL A 62 4.50 7.49 -6.64
C VAL A 62 5.41 8.57 -6.09
N VAL A 63 5.59 8.61 -4.78
CA VAL A 63 6.52 9.51 -4.10
C VAL A 63 7.36 8.70 -3.13
N TYR A 64 8.68 8.82 -3.26
CA TYR A 64 9.63 8.17 -2.36
C TYR A 64 9.95 9.07 -1.18
N LEU A 65 10.10 8.49 0.00
CA LEU A 65 10.59 9.19 1.17
C LEU A 65 12.07 9.61 0.98
N PRO A 66 12.53 10.70 1.64
CA PRO A 66 13.95 11.00 1.66
C PRO A 66 14.75 9.85 2.29
N PRO A 67 16.01 9.61 1.86
CA PRO A 67 16.85 8.55 2.45
C PRO A 67 16.93 8.69 3.97
N TYR A 68 16.96 7.55 4.68
CA TYR A 68 17.11 7.48 6.15
C TYR A 68 16.11 8.35 6.93
N SER A 69 14.87 8.49 6.44
CA SER A 69 13.81 9.28 7.10
C SER A 69 12.68 8.41 7.66
N PRO A 70 12.96 7.52 8.64
CA PRO A 70 11.97 6.60 9.20
C PRO A 70 10.83 7.33 9.91
N ASP A 71 11.07 8.56 10.40
CA ASP A 71 10.06 9.40 11.06
C ASP A 71 8.89 9.76 10.13
N PHE A 72 9.10 9.69 8.80
CA PHE A 72 8.06 9.93 7.80
C PHE A 72 7.36 8.66 7.32
N ASN A 73 7.72 7.49 7.85
CA ASN A 73 7.09 6.22 7.53
C ASN A 73 6.26 5.70 8.73
N PRO A 74 4.92 5.93 8.77
CA PRO A 74 4.08 5.56 9.90
C PRO A 74 4.09 4.06 10.24
N ILE A 75 4.48 3.19 9.30
CA ILE A 75 4.56 1.74 9.54
C ILE A 75 5.70 1.39 10.50
N GLU A 76 6.75 2.21 10.60
CA GLU A 76 7.87 1.98 11.51
C GLU A 76 7.39 1.96 12.97
N THR A 77 6.53 2.90 13.36
CA THR A 77 5.90 2.93 14.69
C THR A 77 5.08 1.66 14.97
N ALA A 78 4.36 1.15 13.97
CA ALA A 78 3.61 -0.10 14.10
C ALA A 78 4.55 -1.30 14.29
N PHE A 79 5.66 -1.37 13.54
CA PHE A 79 6.64 -2.44 13.67
C PHE A 79 7.43 -2.38 14.98
N LEU A 80 7.73 -1.19 15.52
CA LEU A 80 8.36 -1.05 16.83
C LEU A 80 7.55 -1.74 17.92
N THR A 81 6.22 -1.66 17.85
CA THR A 81 5.33 -2.33 18.81
C THR A 81 5.37 -3.85 18.68
N LEU A 82 5.56 -4.38 17.46
CA LEU A 82 5.64 -5.82 17.19
C LEU A 82 7.00 -6.43 17.55
N LYS A 83 8.06 -5.62 17.56
CA LYS A 83 9.43 -6.05 17.87
C LYS A 83 9.74 -6.04 19.38
N ALA A 84 8.98 -5.28 20.17
CA ALA A 84 9.14 -5.15 21.62
C ALA A 84 8.59 -6.36 22.38
#